data_AF-A0A0K2UBW2-F1
#
_entry.id   AF-A0A0K2UBW2-F1
#
_cell.length_a   1.000
_cell.length_b   1.000
_cell.length_c   1.000
_cell.angle_alpha   90.00
_cell.angle_beta   90.00
_cell.angle_gamma   90.00
#
_symmetry.space_group_name_H-M   'P 1'
#
loop_
_entity.id
_entity.type
_entity.pdbx_description
1 polymer ?
#
loop_
_entity_poly.entity_id
_entity_poly.type
_entity_poly.pdbx_seq_one_letter_code
_entity_poly.pdbx_strand_id
1 'polypeptide(L)'
;MFNERDRRCAAIQIMLSEHMKLSNAVISGLLSMSVGTLRSSRKQLEESSDLMDVVHRKKKEEKSTRIVRDFTFIIKVRDIIDDNPQRSMRAMVSLLSATGHGCGSRTRLRPTKLSGHKNG
;
A
#
# COMPACT_ATOMS: atom_id res chain seq x y z
N MET A 1 18.20 23.86 -4.24
CA MET A 1 16.94 23.37 -3.63
C MET A 1 17.06 21.87 -3.47
N PHE A 2 16.93 21.32 -2.26
CA PHE A 2 17.10 19.88 -2.01
C PHE A 2 16.02 19.06 -2.72
N ASN A 3 16.45 18.07 -3.50
CA ASN A 3 15.55 17.13 -4.16
C ASN A 3 15.00 16.11 -3.13
N GLU A 4 14.03 15.28 -3.52
CA GLU A 4 13.40 14.33 -2.59
C GLU A 4 14.39 13.31 -2.01
N ARG A 5 15.37 12.88 -2.80
CA ARG A 5 16.43 11.95 -2.35
C ARG A 5 17.29 12.60 -1.28
N ASP A 6 17.71 13.85 -1.48
CA ASP A 6 18.53 14.58 -0.51
C ASP A 6 17.79 14.73 0.83
N ARG A 7 16.48 15.01 0.78
CA ARG A 7 15.64 15.10 1.99
C ARG A 7 15.53 13.76 2.72
N ARG A 8 15.38 12.65 1.98
CA ARG A 8 15.36 11.29 2.58
C ARG A 8 16.71 10.93 3.22
N CYS A 9 17.82 11.24 2.56
CA CYS A 9 19.16 11.05 3.12
C CYS A 9 19.32 11.83 4.43
N ALA A 10 18.96 13.12 4.44
CA ALA A 10 19.02 13.95 5.64
C ALA A 10 18.12 13.41 6.76
N ALA A 11 16.92 12.93 6.43
CA ALA A 11 16.00 12.33 7.42
C ALA A 11 16.62 11.09 8.09
N ILE A 12 17.24 10.20 7.30
CA ILE A 12 17.86 8.98 7.82
C ILE A 12 19.07 9.32 8.69
N GLN A 13 19.91 10.27 8.26
CA GLN A 13 21.04 10.73 9.08
C GLN A 13 20.57 11.29 10.44
N ILE A 14 19.51 12.09 10.45
CA ILE A 14 18.91 12.61 11.69
C ILE A 14 18.35 11.47 12.56
N MET A 15 17.71 10.47 11.96
CA MET A 15 17.12 9.33 12.69
C MET A 15 18.18 8.39 13.30
N LEU A 16 19.35 8.29 12.67
CA LEU A 16 20.48 7.47 13.14
C LEU A 16 21.40 8.21 14.11
N SER A 17 21.29 9.53 14.20
CA SER A 17 22.12 10.31 15.11
C SER A 17 21.72 10.00 16.56
N GLU A 18 22.64 9.41 17.32
CA GLU A 18 22.41 8.96 18.70
C GLU A 18 22.11 10.13 19.67
N HIS A 19 22.45 11.35 19.27
CA HIS A 19 22.46 12.52 20.15
C HIS A 19 21.13 13.28 20.21
N MET A 20 20.16 12.99 19.32
CA MET A 20 18.89 13.72 19.26
C MET A 20 17.74 12.81 18.82
N LYS A 21 16.88 12.40 19.76
CA LYS A 21 15.59 11.76 19.41
C LYS A 21 14.58 12.81 18.95
N LEU A 22 14.73 13.30 17.73
CA LEU A 22 13.77 14.22 17.14
C LEU A 22 12.46 13.49 16.81
N SER A 23 11.33 14.13 17.08
CA SER A 23 10.01 13.61 16.72
C SER A 23 9.78 13.70 15.21
N ASN A 24 8.89 12.87 14.67
CA ASN A 24 8.54 12.92 13.25
C ASN A 24 7.95 14.28 12.83
N ALA A 25 7.27 14.98 13.73
CA ALA A 25 6.73 16.31 13.45
C ALA A 25 7.84 17.35 13.24
N VAL A 26 8.88 17.31 14.09
CA VAL A 26 10.03 18.22 13.98
C VAL A 26 10.81 17.97 12.69
N ILE A 27 11.12 16.71 12.40
CA ILE A 27 11.83 16.34 11.16
C ILE A 27 10.99 16.68 9.91
N SER A 28 9.66 16.51 10.00
CA SER A 28 8.72 16.86 8.92
C SER A 28 8.78 18.34 8.58
N GLY A 29 8.78 19.21 9.59
CA GLY A 29 8.93 20.66 9.41
C GLY A 29 10.30 21.04 8.84
N LEU A 30 11.39 20.48 9.38
CA LEU A 30 12.75 20.78 8.94
C LEU A 30 13.03 20.40 7.48
N LEU A 31 12.54 19.24 7.06
CA LEU A 31 12.84 18.68 5.73
C LEU A 31 11.72 18.90 4.72
N SER A 32 10.62 19.56 5.11
CA SER A 32 9.43 19.72 4.28
C SER A 32 8.98 18.38 3.69
N MET A 33 8.89 17.36 4.55
CA MET A 33 8.48 15.99 4.22
C MET A 33 7.21 15.64 4.96
N SER A 34 6.37 14.76 4.42
CA SER A 34 5.19 14.31 5.15
C SER A 34 5.57 13.44 6.35
N VAL A 35 4.84 13.58 7.45
CA VAL A 35 4.99 12.72 8.65
C VAL A 35 4.80 11.24 8.29
N GLY A 36 3.90 10.94 7.34
CA GLY A 36 3.68 9.58 6.83
C GLY A 36 4.92 8.98 6.17
N THR A 37 5.64 9.77 5.37
CA THR A 37 6.91 9.37 4.76
C THR A 37 7.95 9.04 5.82
N LEU A 38 8.10 9.89 6.84
CA LEU A 38 9.06 9.67 7.94
C LEU A 38 8.72 8.44 8.78
N ARG A 39 7.43 8.21 9.05
CA ARG A 39 6.98 6.99 9.76
C ARG A 39 7.30 5.73 8.96
N SER A 40 7.11 5.77 7.64
CA SER A 40 7.48 4.66 6.77
C SER A 40 8.99 4.43 6.77
N SER A 41 9.80 5.50 6.68
CA SER A 41 11.26 5.41 6.73
C SER A 41 11.75 4.82 8.05
N ARG A 42 11.21 5.23 9.20
CA ARG A 42 11.57 4.61 10.50
C ARG A 42 11.27 3.13 10.55
N LYS A 43 10.05 2.74 10.16
CA LYS A 43 9.66 1.33 10.12
C LYS A 43 10.59 0.51 9.22
N GLN A 44 10.98 1.08 8.07
CA GLN A 44 11.93 0.43 7.17
C GLN A 44 13.33 0.35 7.75
N LEU A 45 13.76 1.37 8.49
CA LEU A 45 15.04 1.39 9.17
C LEU A 45 15.12 0.34 10.28
N GLU A 46 14.00 0.07 10.96
CA GLU A 46 13.87 -1.03 11.93
C GLU A 46 13.88 -2.42 11.25
N GLU A 47 13.36 -2.51 10.03
CA GLU A 47 13.23 -3.77 9.27
C GLU A 47 14.42 -4.08 8.34
N SER A 48 15.22 -3.08 7.97
CA SER A 48 16.28 -3.17 6.95
C SER A 48 17.66 -3.10 7.56
N SER A 49 18.53 -4.03 7.17
CA SER A 49 19.96 -3.95 7.45
C SER A 49 20.71 -2.97 6.52
N ASP A 50 20.08 -2.56 5.41
CA ASP A 50 20.65 -1.63 4.42
C ASP A 50 19.94 -0.27 4.45
N LEU A 51 20.71 0.78 4.75
CA LEU A 51 20.28 2.17 4.79
C LEU A 51 20.00 2.75 3.40
N MET A 52 20.76 2.29 2.40
CA MET A 52 20.61 2.75 1.02
C MET A 52 19.30 2.24 0.41
N ASP A 53 18.80 1.08 0.84
CA ASP A 53 17.48 0.59 0.47
C ASP A 53 16.34 1.52 0.92
N VAL A 54 16.49 2.20 2.05
CA VAL A 54 15.51 3.20 2.56
C VAL A 54 15.59 4.50 1.74
N VAL A 55 16.80 4.92 1.36
CA VAL A 55 17.04 6.09 0.50
C VAL A 55 16.50 5.85 -0.92
N HIS A 56 16.86 4.71 -1.51
CA HIS A 56 16.61 4.37 -2.91
C HIS A 56 15.22 3.78 -3.16
N ARG A 57 14.38 3.63 -2.13
CA ARG A 57 13.14 2.88 -2.27
C ARG A 57 12.24 3.44 -3.39
N LYS A 58 12.12 2.54 -4.38
CA LYS A 58 11.44 2.52 -5.68
C LYS A 58 10.80 3.84 -6.15
N LYS A 59 11.45 4.47 -7.14
CA LYS A 59 10.72 4.71 -8.40
C LYS A 59 10.07 3.38 -8.72
N LYS A 60 8.75 3.30 -8.57
CA LYS A 60 7.99 2.12 -8.96
C LYS A 60 8.45 1.81 -10.38
N GLU A 61 9.02 0.62 -10.64
CA GLU A 61 9.28 0.21 -12.01
C GLU A 61 8.00 0.51 -12.79
N GLU A 62 8.11 1.08 -13.99
CA GLU A 62 6.92 1.31 -14.84
C GLU A 62 6.11 0.02 -15.00
N LYS A 63 6.74 -1.16 -14.91
CA LYS A 63 6.07 -2.46 -14.92
C LYS A 63 5.25 -2.78 -13.66
N SER A 64 5.55 -2.11 -12.55
CA SER A 64 4.73 -2.06 -11.35
C SER A 64 3.79 -0.85 -11.38
N THR A 65 3.44 -0.31 -12.55
CA THR A 65 2.05 0.15 -12.72
C THR A 65 1.17 -0.87 -12.02
N ARG A 66 0.28 -0.39 -11.14
CA ARG A 66 -0.77 -1.25 -10.59
C ARG A 66 -1.32 -2.09 -11.76
N ILE A 67 -1.87 -3.26 -11.47
CA ILE A 67 -2.92 -3.87 -12.30
C ILE A 67 -4.07 -2.86 -12.40
N VAL A 68 -3.81 -1.76 -13.08
CA VAL A 68 -4.63 -0.59 -13.34
C VAL A 68 -4.70 -0.67 -14.83
N ARG A 69 -5.81 -1.25 -15.26
CA ARG A 69 -6.19 -1.42 -16.66
C ARG A 69 -5.53 -2.60 -17.35
N ASP A 70 -5.63 -3.80 -16.77
CA ASP A 70 -5.82 -4.95 -17.66
C ASP A 70 -7.12 -4.67 -18.44
N PHE A 71 -6.96 -4.25 -19.70
CA PHE A 71 -8.06 -3.87 -20.57
C PHE A 71 -9.02 -5.05 -20.77
N THR A 72 -8.47 -6.26 -20.79
CA THR A 72 -9.22 -7.52 -20.84
C THR A 72 -10.10 -7.69 -19.61
N PHE A 73 -9.58 -7.38 -18.43
CA PHE A 73 -10.34 -7.42 -17.18
C PHE A 73 -11.49 -6.40 -17.17
N ILE A 74 -11.23 -5.18 -17.67
CA ILE A 74 -12.26 -4.13 -17.76
C ILE A 74 -13.38 -4.54 -18.73
N ILE A 75 -13.05 -5.09 -19.90
CA ILE A 75 -14.04 -5.58 -20.87
C ILE A 75 -14.88 -6.70 -20.25
N LYS A 76 -14.26 -7.70 -19.62
CA LYS A 76 -15.00 -8.79 -18.97
C LYS A 76 -15.95 -8.31 -17.89
N VAL A 77 -15.52 -7.36 -17.05
CA VAL A 77 -16.39 -6.78 -16.02
C VAL A 77 -17.56 -6.05 -16.67
N ARG A 78 -17.33 -5.32 -17.76
CA ARG A 78 -18.38 -4.65 -18.53
C ARG A 78 -19.37 -5.65 -19.13
N ASP A 79 -18.90 -6.70 -19.79
CA ASP A 79 -19.75 -7.75 -20.37
C ASP A 79 -20.63 -8.41 -19.31
N ILE A 80 -20.10 -8.65 -18.10
CA ILE A 80 -20.86 -9.23 -16.98
C ILE A 80 -21.96 -8.27 -16.48
N ILE A 81 -21.69 -6.96 -16.47
CA ILE A 81 -22.66 -5.93 -16.08
C ILE A 81 -23.73 -5.78 -17.16
N ASP A 82 -23.34 -5.79 -18.43
CA ASP A 82 -24.26 -5.67 -19.57
C ASP A 82 -25.15 -6.92 -19.70
N ASP A 83 -24.63 -8.13 -19.40
CA ASP A 83 -25.39 -9.39 -19.32
C ASP A 83 -26.39 -9.41 -18.15
N ASN A 84 -25.98 -8.94 -16.97
CA ASN A 84 -26.86 -8.87 -15.81
C ASN A 84 -26.50 -7.69 -14.88
N PRO A 85 -27.21 -6.55 -15.00
CA PRO A 85 -26.88 -5.34 -14.24
C PRO A 85 -27.22 -5.45 -12.75
N GLN A 86 -28.03 -6.44 -12.34
CA GLN A 86 -28.36 -6.68 -10.94
C GLN A 86 -27.37 -7.62 -10.23
N ARG A 87 -26.37 -8.13 -10.96
CA ARG A 87 -25.41 -9.08 -10.42
C ARG A 87 -24.57 -8.41 -9.32
N SER A 88 -24.55 -9.02 -8.13
CA SER A 88 -23.78 -8.48 -7.01
C SER A 88 -22.28 -8.54 -7.27
N MET A 89 -21.54 -7.59 -6.71
CA MET A 89 -20.08 -7.53 -6.84
C MET A 89 -19.38 -8.82 -6.38
N ARG A 90 -19.90 -9.49 -5.34
CA ARG A 90 -19.36 -10.78 -4.89
C ARG A 90 -19.52 -11.88 -5.95
N ALA A 91 -20.69 -11.95 -6.59
CA ALA A 91 -20.94 -12.93 -7.64
C ALA A 91 -20.04 -12.68 -8.87
N MET A 92 -19.82 -11.41 -9.24
CA MET A 92 -18.91 -11.04 -10.33
C MET A 92 -17.46 -11.45 -10.02
N VAL A 93 -16.99 -11.21 -8.79
CA VAL A 93 -15.64 -11.61 -8.36
C VAL A 93 -15.46 -13.12 -8.35
N SER A 94 -16.46 -13.88 -7.87
CA SER A 94 -16.44 -15.35 -7.91
C SER A 94 -16.36 -15.87 -9.34
N LEU A 95 -17.12 -15.29 -10.28
CA LEU A 95 -17.10 -15.65 -11.69
C LEU A 95 -15.74 -15.39 -12.33
N LEU A 96 -15.18 -14.20 -12.12
CA LEU A 96 -13.87 -13.83 -12.66
C LEU A 96 -12.73 -14.69 -12.07
N SER A 97 -12.84 -15.04 -10.79
CA SER A 97 -11.88 -15.91 -10.10
C SER A 97 -11.93 -17.35 -10.62
N ALA A 98 -13.10 -17.87 -10.98
CA ALA A 98 -13.26 -19.18 -11.60
C ALA A 98 -12.65 -19.25 -13.01
N THR A 99 -12.59 -18.13 -13.73
CA THR A 99 -11.98 -18.03 -15.08
C THR A 99 -10.45 -17.85 -15.07
N GLY A 100 -9.78 -18.10 -13.94
CA GLY A 100 -8.33 -18.01 -13.80
C GLY A 100 -7.76 -16.59 -13.75
N HIS A 101 -8.61 -15.56 -13.75
CA HIS A 101 -8.23 -14.15 -13.58
C HIS A 101 -8.53 -13.74 -12.13
N GLY A 102 -7.92 -14.46 -11.19
CA GLY A 102 -8.09 -14.19 -9.77
C GLY A 102 -7.62 -12.78 -9.44
N CYS A 103 -8.53 -11.94 -8.94
CA CYS A 103 -8.15 -10.75 -8.19
C CYS A 103 -7.47 -11.25 -6.92
N GLY A 104 -6.13 -11.21 -6.88
CA GLY A 104 -5.32 -11.80 -5.83
C GLY A 104 -5.92 -11.58 -4.44
N SER A 105 -6.24 -12.68 -3.77
CA SER A 105 -6.87 -12.76 -2.45
C SER A 105 -5.97 -12.17 -1.36
N ARG A 106 -5.84 -10.85 -1.32
CA ARG A 106 -5.18 -10.14 -0.22
C ARG A 106 -6.08 -9.09 0.42
N THR A 107 -7.36 -9.42 0.52
CA THR A 107 -8.23 -8.88 1.56
C THR A 107 -8.67 -10.07 2.40
N ARG A 108 -7.85 -10.45 3.39
CA ARG A 108 -8.37 -11.20 4.54
C ARG A 108 -9.38 -10.26 5.20
N LEU A 109 -10.64 -10.35 4.81
CA LEU A 109 -11.73 -9.83 5.62
C LEU A 109 -11.55 -10.48 6.98
N ARG A 110 -11.28 -9.66 8.01
CA ARG A 110 -11.24 -10.14 9.39
C ARG A 110 -12.51 -10.94 9.63
N PRO A 111 -12.45 -12.14 10.22
CA PRO A 111 -13.63 -12.78 10.74
C PRO A 111 -14.21 -11.83 11.79
N THR A 112 -15.32 -11.17 11.48
CA THR A 112 -16.18 -10.60 12.51
C THR A 112 -16.64 -11.78 13.34
N LYS A 113 -16.15 -11.86 14.58
CA LYS A 113 -16.69 -12.77 15.59
C LYS A 113 -18.20 -12.51 15.66
N LEU A 114 -18.99 -13.42 15.12
CA LEU A 114 -20.39 -13.52 15.47
C LEU A 114 -20.40 -13.99 16.93
N SER A 115 -20.53 -13.05 17.87
CA SER A 115 -20.82 -13.41 19.25
C SER A 115 -22.20 -14.06 19.25
N GLY A 116 -22.27 -15.29 19.73
CA GLY A 116 -23.50 -16.04 19.84
C GLY A 116 -24.55 -15.27 20.64
N HIS A 117 -25.69 -15.03 20.00
CA HIS A 117 -26.93 -14.81 20.72
C HIS A 117 -27.51 -16.20 21.01
N LYS A 118 -27.39 -16.65 22.27
CA LYS A 118 -28.24 -17.73 22.78
C LYS A 118 -29.65 -17.16 22.91
N ASN A 119 -30.61 -17.79 22.27
CA ASN A 119 -32.04 -17.70 22.57
C ASN A 119 -32.58 -19.12 22.53
N GLY A 120 -33.22 -19.55 23.62
CA GLY A 120 -33.81 -20.89 23.79
C GLY A 120 -33.06 -21.69 24.83
#